data_AF-A0A660YZ98-F1
#
_entry.id   AF-A0A660YZ98-F1
#
_cell.length_a   1.000
_cell.length_b   1.000
_cell.length_c   1.000
_cell.angle_alpha   90.00
_cell.angle_beta   90.00
_cell.angle_gamma   90.00
#
_symmetry.space_group_name_H-M   'P 1'
#
loop_
_entity.id
_entity.type
_entity.pdbx_description
1 polymer ?
#
loop_
_entity_poly.entity_id
_entity_poly.type
_entity_poly.pdbx_seq_one_letter_code
_entity_poly.pdbx_strand_id
1 'polypeptide(L)'
;MKNATNLIALMVLLFTLSISAQTTLTVTTGTATLDGVISGGEYTSTPLVTTLGVTLYAMDDGENLYIAATWDDATESVNKKQWAFDGAVWDQSGDEDRLALMFDMGQNDPEGVDCAAMCHLAEEQMYTTYGKVDMWHWKGHRGNPMGYADDKYFDNVIGNDGGRHGDSGTSSYSDNDDDGSGNPTFMATNDPGANVTFLVNDAAAQTAFDPFGTILPAHTVDIGVAFDLGATF
;
A
#
# COMPACT_ATOMS: atom_id res chain seq x y z
N MET A 1 39.48 28.42 -58.87
CA MET A 1 38.23 27.70 -58.55
C MET A 1 38.55 26.71 -57.44
N LYS A 2 38.03 26.96 -56.24
CA LYS A 2 38.42 26.25 -55.00
C LYS A 2 37.71 24.90 -54.92
N ASN A 3 38.48 23.84 -54.69
CA ASN A 3 37.97 22.50 -54.40
C ASN A 3 37.32 22.49 -53.01
N ALA A 4 36.07 22.02 -52.96
CA ALA A 4 35.35 21.77 -51.73
C ALA A 4 35.73 20.39 -51.19
N THR A 5 36.36 20.35 -50.02
CA THR A 5 36.57 19.13 -49.25
C THR A 5 35.39 19.00 -48.28
N ASN A 6 34.55 17.99 -48.49
CA ASN A 6 33.45 17.65 -47.58
C ASN A 6 34.01 17.16 -46.24
N LEU A 7 33.79 17.93 -45.18
CA LEU A 7 34.04 17.50 -43.80
C LEU A 7 32.72 16.93 -43.26
N ILE A 8 32.58 15.60 -43.25
CA ILE A 8 31.48 14.93 -42.55
C ILE A 8 31.82 14.98 -41.06
N ALA A 9 31.15 15.86 -40.32
CA ALA A 9 31.17 15.85 -38.87
C ALA A 9 30.35 14.64 -38.40
N LEU A 10 31.03 13.55 -38.05
CA LEU A 10 30.42 12.42 -37.35
C LEU A 10 30.14 12.86 -35.91
N MET A 11 28.95 13.38 -35.67
CA MET A 11 28.44 13.68 -34.34
C MET A 11 28.11 12.36 -33.65
N VAL A 12 29.10 11.80 -32.96
CA VAL A 12 28.89 10.66 -32.05
C VAL A 12 28.06 11.19 -30.88
N LEU A 13 26.75 10.95 -30.94
CA LEU A 13 25.86 11.15 -29.82
C LEU A 13 26.20 10.06 -28.78
N LEU A 14 27.11 10.40 -27.85
CA LEU A 14 27.30 9.60 -26.65
C LEU A 14 26.03 9.69 -25.83
N PHE A 15 25.12 8.73 -26.02
CA PHE A 15 24.13 8.41 -25.00
C PHE A 15 24.91 7.85 -23.82
N THR A 16 25.09 8.66 -22.78
CA THR A 16 25.32 8.13 -21.45
C THR A 16 24.08 7.34 -21.08
N LEU A 17 24.16 6.00 -21.09
CA LEU A 17 23.23 5.20 -20.32
C LEU A 17 23.35 5.71 -18.88
N SER A 18 22.30 6.37 -18.40
CA SER A 18 22.17 6.64 -16.98
C SER A 18 21.92 5.28 -16.34
N ILE A 19 22.98 4.68 -15.81
CA ILE A 19 22.86 3.62 -14.82
C ILE A 19 21.99 4.23 -13.73
N SER A 20 20.80 3.68 -13.45
CA SER A 20 19.93 4.22 -12.42
C SER A 20 20.74 4.31 -11.14
N ALA A 21 20.95 5.52 -10.61
CA ALA A 21 21.59 5.66 -9.32
C ALA A 21 20.70 4.92 -8.32
N GLN A 22 21.14 3.76 -7.86
CA GLN A 22 20.57 3.15 -6.68
C GLN A 22 20.81 4.15 -5.56
N THR A 23 19.74 4.84 -5.16
CA THR A 23 19.79 5.77 -4.06
C THR A 23 19.75 4.97 -2.77
N THR A 24 20.77 5.11 -1.94
CA THR A 24 20.87 4.41 -0.65
C THR A 24 20.22 5.25 0.45
N LEU A 25 19.30 4.66 1.20
CA LEU A 25 18.89 5.16 2.50
C LEU A 25 19.77 4.50 3.58
N THR A 26 20.48 5.30 4.37
CA THR A 26 21.26 4.79 5.50
C THR A 26 20.42 4.82 6.77
N VAL A 27 20.21 3.64 7.36
CA VAL A 27 19.52 3.48 8.65
C VAL A 27 20.41 4.03 9.77
N THR A 28 19.82 4.82 10.66
CA THR A 28 20.47 5.38 11.86
C THR A 28 19.93 4.74 13.13
N THR A 29 20.68 4.70 14.21
CA THR A 29 20.15 4.19 15.48
C THR A 29 19.11 5.14 16.08
N GLY A 30 17.95 4.62 16.52
CA GLY A 30 16.87 5.37 17.15
C GLY A 30 15.58 4.56 17.33
N THR A 31 14.65 5.08 18.10
CA THR A 31 13.32 4.48 18.36
C THR A 31 12.25 5.48 17.97
N ALA A 32 11.23 5.04 17.21
CA ALA A 32 10.14 5.92 16.78
C ALA A 32 9.01 5.96 17.80
N THR A 33 8.31 7.09 17.83
CA THR A 33 6.94 7.10 18.30
C THR A 33 6.05 6.59 17.16
N LEU A 34 5.26 5.55 17.41
CA LEU A 34 4.34 5.00 16.43
C LEU A 34 3.00 5.74 16.52
N ASP A 35 2.96 6.97 16.01
CA ASP A 35 1.75 7.82 16.00
C ASP A 35 1.40 8.34 14.59
N GLY A 36 2.13 7.90 13.56
CA GLY A 36 1.93 8.34 12.18
C GLY A 36 2.41 9.77 11.89
N VAL A 37 3.06 10.45 12.84
CA VAL A 37 3.55 11.82 12.70
C VAL A 37 5.07 11.83 12.66
N ILE A 38 5.64 12.33 11.56
CA ILE A 38 7.10 12.52 11.48
C ILE A 38 7.46 13.81 12.22
N SER A 39 7.88 13.68 13.48
CA SER A 39 8.22 14.83 14.31
C SER A 39 9.60 15.41 13.97
N GLY A 40 9.73 16.73 14.11
CA GLY A 40 10.99 17.43 13.83
C GLY A 40 12.16 16.91 14.68
N GLY A 41 13.14 16.30 14.02
CA GLY A 41 14.34 15.76 14.67
C GLY A 41 14.20 14.35 15.25
N GLU A 42 13.05 13.70 15.07
CA GLU A 42 12.84 12.31 15.48
C GLU A 42 13.67 11.35 14.65
N TYR A 43 13.50 11.40 13.32
CA TYR A 43 14.32 10.64 12.39
C TYR A 43 15.62 11.40 12.12
N THR A 44 16.76 10.73 12.38
CA THR A 44 18.10 11.31 12.19
C THR A 44 18.78 10.87 10.90
N SER A 45 18.19 9.93 10.16
CA SER A 45 18.65 9.55 8.83
C SER A 45 18.50 10.70 7.84
N THR A 46 19.44 10.77 6.88
CA THR A 46 19.25 11.65 5.73
C THR A 46 18.12 11.09 4.87
N PRO A 47 17.05 11.84 4.59
CA PRO A 47 15.92 11.31 3.87
C PRO A 47 16.30 10.89 2.45
N LEU A 48 15.71 9.78 2.01
CA LEU A 48 15.71 9.39 0.62
C LEU A 48 14.44 9.91 -0.05
N VAL A 49 14.59 10.78 -1.05
CA VAL A 49 13.47 11.20 -1.91
C VAL A 49 13.51 10.43 -3.22
N THR A 50 12.45 9.68 -3.52
CA THR A 50 12.32 8.93 -4.77
C THR A 50 11.98 9.86 -5.94
N THR A 51 12.14 9.37 -7.16
CA THR A 51 11.74 10.10 -8.38
C THR A 51 10.25 10.39 -8.46
N LEU A 52 9.42 9.64 -7.73
CA LEU A 52 7.98 9.82 -7.63
C LEU A 52 7.57 10.73 -6.45
N GLY A 53 8.53 11.30 -5.71
CA GLY A 53 8.24 12.25 -4.63
C GLY A 53 7.97 11.61 -3.27
N VAL A 54 8.15 10.29 -3.11
CA VAL A 54 8.10 9.64 -1.80
C VAL A 54 9.38 9.98 -1.03
N THR A 55 9.24 10.54 0.15
CA THR A 55 10.33 10.78 1.09
C THR A 55 10.34 9.67 2.14
N LEU A 56 11.48 9.00 2.30
CA LEU A 56 11.69 7.90 3.23
C LEU A 56 12.72 8.27 4.29
N TYR A 57 12.43 7.89 5.52
CA TYR A 57 13.35 7.89 6.65
C TYR A 57 13.40 6.50 7.25
N ALA A 58 14.55 6.11 7.82
CA ALA A 58 14.68 4.86 8.53
C ALA A 58 15.56 4.97 9.78
N MET A 59 15.23 4.20 10.80
CA MET A 59 16.07 4.00 11.98
C MET A 59 15.87 2.62 12.59
N ASP A 60 16.81 2.18 13.42
CA ASP A 60 16.73 0.90 14.15
C ASP A 60 17.14 1.06 15.61
N ASP A 61 16.59 0.24 16.50
CA ASP A 61 17.00 0.15 17.91
C ASP A 61 17.68 -1.18 18.26
N GLY A 62 18.03 -1.97 17.24
CA GLY A 62 18.58 -3.31 17.36
C GLY A 62 17.53 -4.42 17.52
N GLU A 63 16.26 -4.08 17.76
CA GLU A 63 15.14 -5.03 17.82
C GLU A 63 14.13 -4.76 16.69
N ASN A 64 13.84 -3.49 16.42
CA ASN A 64 12.87 -3.04 15.44
C ASN A 64 13.53 -2.18 14.36
N LEU A 65 13.02 -2.32 13.13
CA LEU A 65 13.27 -1.40 12.03
C LEU A 65 12.08 -0.44 11.91
N TYR A 66 12.34 0.85 12.05
CA TYR A 66 11.35 1.90 11.89
C TYR A 66 11.53 2.57 10.54
N ILE A 67 10.47 2.63 9.74
CA ILE A 67 10.46 3.29 8.44
C ILE A 67 9.31 4.29 8.44
N ALA A 68 9.63 5.54 8.11
CA ALA A 68 8.61 6.56 7.85
C ALA A 68 8.62 6.91 6.36
N ALA A 69 7.43 7.01 5.79
CA ALA A 69 7.21 7.43 4.42
C ALA A 69 6.23 8.59 4.39
N THR A 70 6.51 9.59 3.55
CA THR A 70 5.58 10.68 3.27
C THR A 70 5.63 11.00 1.77
N TRP A 71 4.48 11.31 1.19
CA TRP A 71 4.36 11.72 -0.20
C TRP A 71 3.25 12.76 -0.30
N ASP A 72 3.37 13.65 -1.29
CA ASP A 72 2.29 14.56 -1.61
C ASP A 72 1.17 13.77 -2.29
N ASP A 73 -0.01 13.80 -1.70
CA ASP A 73 -1.22 13.21 -2.27
C ASP A 73 -2.33 14.26 -2.34
N ALA A 74 -2.86 14.48 -3.54
CA ALA A 74 -3.97 15.41 -3.73
C ALA A 74 -5.33 14.81 -3.36
N THR A 75 -5.42 13.47 -3.30
CA THR A 75 -6.66 12.74 -3.10
C THR A 75 -6.42 11.55 -2.17
N GLU A 76 -6.77 11.72 -0.91
CA GLU A 76 -6.80 10.60 0.01
C GLU A 76 -7.83 9.56 -0.46
N SER A 77 -7.36 8.34 -0.71
CA SER A 77 -8.17 7.19 -1.07
C SER A 77 -8.19 6.22 0.10
N VAL A 78 -9.32 6.14 0.79
CA VAL A 78 -9.49 5.31 2.00
C VAL A 78 -10.89 4.70 2.04
N ASN A 79 -11.43 4.31 0.89
CA ASN A 79 -12.80 3.80 0.75
C ASN A 79 -12.87 2.52 -0.09
N LYS A 80 -11.83 1.67 -0.03
CA LYS A 80 -11.76 0.46 -0.85
C LYS A 80 -12.94 -0.46 -0.59
N LYS A 81 -13.77 -0.70 -1.61
CA LYS A 81 -14.98 -1.53 -1.55
C LYS A 81 -15.97 -1.06 -0.47
N GLN A 82 -16.05 0.24 -0.25
CA GLN A 82 -17.05 0.78 0.67
C GLN A 82 -18.45 0.57 0.10
N TRP A 83 -19.37 0.10 0.94
CA TRP A 83 -20.78 -0.03 0.60
C TRP A 83 -21.48 1.33 0.53
N ALA A 84 -22.34 1.49 -0.48
CA ALA A 84 -23.26 2.61 -0.60
C ALA A 84 -24.66 2.11 -1.00
N PHE A 85 -25.69 2.71 -0.42
CA PHE A 85 -27.09 2.46 -0.78
C PHE A 85 -27.67 3.69 -1.50
N ASP A 86 -28.23 3.50 -2.69
CA ASP A 86 -28.83 4.60 -3.49
C ASP A 86 -30.34 4.79 -3.24
N GLY A 87 -30.92 4.03 -2.30
CA GLY A 87 -32.36 3.98 -2.04
C GLY A 87 -33.07 2.80 -2.73
N ALA A 88 -32.37 2.05 -3.58
CA ALA A 88 -32.91 0.87 -4.27
C ALA A 88 -31.92 -0.30 -4.30
N VAL A 89 -30.64 -0.02 -4.54
CA VAL A 89 -29.58 -1.03 -4.67
C VAL A 89 -28.37 -0.68 -3.83
N TRP A 90 -27.70 -1.73 -3.37
CA TRP A 90 -26.39 -1.64 -2.75
C TRP A 90 -25.31 -1.83 -3.81
N ASP A 91 -24.21 -1.08 -3.68
CA ASP A 91 -23.01 -1.26 -4.50
C ASP A 91 -21.74 -1.07 -3.66
N GLN A 92 -20.65 -1.68 -4.11
CA GLN A 92 -19.32 -1.50 -3.54
C GLN A 92 -18.40 -0.81 -4.55
N SER A 93 -17.78 0.29 -4.14
CA SER A 93 -16.83 0.99 -5.00
C SER A 93 -15.67 1.58 -4.20
N GLY A 94 -14.86 2.41 -4.83
CA GLY A 94 -13.73 3.09 -4.20
C GLY A 94 -12.41 2.33 -4.30
N ASP A 95 -11.36 3.03 -3.88
CA ASP A 95 -9.99 2.50 -3.86
C ASP A 95 -9.27 2.86 -2.56
N GLU A 96 -8.02 2.44 -2.41
CA GLU A 96 -7.19 2.90 -1.31
C GLU A 96 -5.77 3.28 -1.76
N ASP A 97 -5.17 4.19 -1.01
CA ASP A 97 -3.75 4.50 -1.09
C ASP A 97 -2.95 3.35 -0.47
N ARG A 98 -1.78 3.08 -1.06
CA ARG A 98 -0.98 1.90 -0.72
C ARG A 98 0.49 2.25 -0.72
N LEU A 99 1.21 1.64 0.22
CA LEU A 99 2.65 1.64 0.24
C LEU A 99 3.12 0.20 0.41
N ALA A 100 4.01 -0.24 -0.45
CA ALA A 100 4.65 -1.54 -0.36
C ALA A 100 6.15 -1.35 -0.15
N LEU A 101 6.70 -2.02 0.86
CA LEU A 101 8.13 -2.20 1.05
C LEU A 101 8.44 -3.65 0.70
N MET A 102 9.39 -3.86 -0.20
CA MET A 102 9.75 -5.19 -0.65
C MET A 102 11.18 -5.51 -0.25
N PHE A 103 11.40 -6.72 0.24
CA PHE A 103 12.70 -7.19 0.69
C PHE A 103 13.10 -8.42 -0.11
N ASP A 104 14.29 -8.38 -0.69
CA ASP A 104 14.87 -9.56 -1.29
C ASP A 104 15.20 -10.59 -0.20
N MET A 105 14.77 -11.83 -0.39
CA MET A 105 15.05 -12.94 0.51
C MET A 105 16.25 -13.80 0.06
N GLY A 106 17.18 -13.20 -0.69
CA GLY A 106 18.46 -13.82 -1.07
C GLY A 106 18.34 -14.84 -2.19
N GLN A 107 17.34 -14.68 -3.05
CA GLN A 107 17.08 -15.54 -4.20
C GLN A 107 16.72 -14.74 -5.45
N ASN A 108 17.01 -13.44 -5.49
CA ASN A 108 16.95 -12.65 -6.70
C ASN A 108 18.39 -12.39 -7.18
N ASP A 109 18.56 -12.08 -8.47
CA ASP A 109 19.83 -11.72 -9.11
C ASP A 109 20.60 -10.64 -8.30
N PRO A 110 21.87 -10.31 -8.61
CA PRO A 110 22.69 -9.36 -7.82
C PRO A 110 22.04 -7.99 -7.55
N GLU A 111 21.04 -7.61 -8.35
CA GLU A 111 20.23 -6.41 -8.24
C GLU A 111 19.20 -6.44 -7.10
N GLY A 112 18.90 -7.61 -6.52
CA GLY A 112 17.90 -7.80 -5.47
C GLY A 112 16.46 -7.73 -6.00
N VAL A 113 15.54 -7.19 -5.20
CA VAL A 113 14.15 -6.96 -5.66
C VAL A 113 14.12 -5.86 -6.72
N ASP A 114 13.64 -6.19 -7.91
CA ASP A 114 13.54 -5.27 -9.04
C ASP A 114 12.18 -5.39 -9.71
N CYS A 115 11.46 -4.26 -9.79
CA CYS A 115 10.18 -4.17 -10.47
C CYS A 115 10.28 -4.60 -11.94
N ALA A 116 11.36 -4.22 -12.64
CA ALA A 116 11.53 -4.59 -14.04
C ALA A 116 11.75 -6.10 -14.21
N ALA A 117 12.55 -6.72 -13.34
CA ALA A 117 12.80 -8.16 -13.34
C ALA A 117 11.57 -9.00 -12.98
N MET A 118 10.70 -8.50 -12.09
CA MET A 118 9.48 -9.19 -11.66
C MET A 118 8.27 -8.91 -12.57
N CYS A 119 8.38 -7.96 -13.51
CA CYS A 119 7.28 -7.57 -14.39
C CYS A 119 7.21 -8.46 -15.63
N HIS A 120 6.19 -9.32 -15.68
CA HIS A 120 5.92 -10.20 -16.80
C HIS A 120 4.88 -9.55 -17.71
N LEU A 121 5.36 -8.68 -18.60
CA LEU A 121 4.53 -7.80 -19.44
C LEU A 121 3.56 -8.53 -20.37
N ALA A 122 3.89 -9.76 -20.81
CA ALA A 122 3.00 -10.51 -21.70
C ALA A 122 1.77 -11.05 -20.96
N GLU A 123 1.93 -11.32 -19.66
CA GLU A 123 0.92 -11.82 -18.74
C GLU A 123 0.23 -10.69 -17.97
N GLU A 124 0.74 -9.46 -18.05
CA GLU A 124 0.30 -8.30 -17.24
C GLU A 124 0.32 -8.60 -15.73
N GLN A 125 1.28 -9.42 -15.28
CA GLN A 125 1.40 -9.89 -13.91
C GLN A 125 2.80 -9.63 -13.34
N MET A 126 2.88 -9.55 -12.01
CA MET A 126 4.15 -9.53 -11.30
C MET A 126 4.37 -10.86 -10.57
N TYR A 127 5.51 -11.48 -10.79
CA TYR A 127 5.96 -12.70 -10.11
C TYR A 127 7.48 -12.83 -10.19
N THR A 128 8.08 -13.65 -9.33
CA THR A 128 9.52 -13.92 -9.42
C THR A 128 9.78 -15.00 -10.47
N THR A 129 10.92 -14.97 -11.17
CA THR A 129 11.29 -16.10 -12.03
C THR A 129 11.71 -17.31 -11.19
N TYR A 130 12.38 -17.05 -10.07
CA TYR A 130 12.81 -18.01 -9.06
C TYR A 130 12.86 -17.31 -7.70
N GLY A 131 12.88 -18.09 -6.61
CA GLY A 131 12.99 -17.51 -5.27
C GLY A 131 11.71 -16.83 -4.78
N LYS A 132 11.86 -16.04 -3.71
CA LYS A 132 10.79 -15.27 -3.08
C LYS A 132 11.24 -13.84 -2.79
N VAL A 133 10.26 -12.94 -2.77
CA VAL A 133 10.40 -11.56 -2.29
C VAL A 133 9.41 -11.37 -1.17
N ASP A 134 9.87 -10.85 -0.03
CA ASP A 134 9.00 -10.46 1.08
C ASP A 134 8.38 -9.08 0.80
N MET A 135 7.16 -8.84 1.23
CA MET A 135 6.47 -7.58 1.03
C MET A 135 5.65 -7.19 2.26
N TRP A 136 5.99 -6.05 2.84
CA TRP A 136 5.13 -5.37 3.79
C TRP A 136 4.23 -4.39 3.05
N HIS A 137 2.93 -4.60 3.13
CA HIS A 137 1.93 -3.85 2.35
C HIS A 137 0.97 -3.08 3.24
N TRP A 138 1.27 -1.80 3.42
CA TRP A 138 0.39 -0.85 4.07
C TRP A 138 -0.73 -0.41 3.12
N LYS A 139 -1.94 -0.29 3.66
CA LYS A 139 -3.18 -0.01 2.94
C LYS A 139 -3.99 1.02 3.70
N GLY A 140 -4.32 2.13 3.06
CA GLY A 140 -5.02 3.27 3.69
C GLY A 140 -6.37 2.89 4.28
N HIS A 141 -7.19 2.11 3.56
CA HIS A 141 -8.50 1.71 4.08
C HIS A 141 -8.41 0.53 5.07
N ARG A 142 -7.60 -0.51 4.76
CA ARG A 142 -7.69 -1.81 5.46
C ARG A 142 -6.57 -2.10 6.46
N GLY A 143 -5.42 -1.44 6.34
CA GLY A 143 -4.27 -1.63 7.24
C GLY A 143 -4.13 -0.48 8.23
N ASN A 144 -4.22 0.76 7.73
CA ASN A 144 -4.01 1.98 8.54
C ASN A 144 -4.89 2.04 9.80
N PRO A 145 -6.21 1.82 9.74
CA PRO A 145 -7.07 1.94 10.92
C PRO A 145 -6.76 0.91 12.01
N MET A 146 -6.06 -0.16 11.67
CA MET A 146 -5.73 -1.22 12.59
C MET A 146 -4.26 -1.20 13.03
N GLY A 147 -3.47 -0.24 12.51
CA GLY A 147 -2.08 -0.07 12.88
C GLY A 147 -1.14 -1.17 12.41
N TYR A 148 -1.43 -1.85 11.29
CA TYR A 148 -0.52 -2.84 10.72
C TYR A 148 -0.40 -2.72 9.19
N ALA A 149 0.66 -3.32 8.65
CA ALA A 149 0.80 -3.65 7.25
C ALA A 149 0.58 -5.16 7.06
N ASP A 150 0.01 -5.57 5.92
CA ASP A 150 -0.08 -7.00 5.64
C ASP A 150 1.33 -7.55 5.35
N ASP A 151 1.61 -8.73 5.89
CA ASP A 151 2.75 -9.54 5.50
C ASP A 151 2.37 -10.43 4.30
N LYS A 152 3.13 -10.28 3.21
CA LYS A 152 2.87 -10.88 1.91
C LYS A 152 4.18 -11.26 1.27
N TYR A 153 4.10 -12.10 0.24
CA TYR A 153 5.28 -12.42 -0.55
C TYR A 153 4.93 -12.55 -2.03
N PHE A 154 5.96 -12.45 -2.86
CA PHE A 154 5.92 -12.86 -4.26
C PHE A 154 6.73 -14.12 -4.46
N ASP A 155 6.23 -15.06 -5.25
CA ASP A 155 7.03 -16.15 -5.79
C ASP A 155 6.64 -16.47 -7.25
N ASN A 156 7.10 -17.62 -7.77
CA ASN A 156 6.88 -18.03 -9.15
C ASN A 156 5.60 -18.89 -9.34
N VAL A 157 4.75 -19.01 -8.32
CA VAL A 157 3.48 -19.74 -8.37
C VAL A 157 2.36 -18.77 -8.75
N ILE A 158 1.96 -18.81 -10.02
CA ILE A 158 1.00 -17.85 -10.57
C ILE A 158 -0.44 -18.23 -10.20
N GLY A 159 -1.15 -17.31 -9.54
CA GLY A 159 -2.58 -17.35 -9.31
C GLY A 159 -3.32 -16.16 -9.97
N ASN A 160 -4.52 -15.86 -9.48
CA ASN A 160 -5.32 -14.73 -9.97
C ASN A 160 -4.66 -13.37 -9.71
N ASP A 161 -3.78 -13.28 -8.72
CA ASP A 161 -3.08 -12.08 -8.29
C ASP A 161 -1.60 -12.08 -8.76
N GLY A 162 -1.30 -12.82 -9.84
CA GLY A 162 0.07 -13.11 -10.26
C GLY A 162 0.76 -14.01 -9.25
N GLY A 163 2.04 -13.75 -8.99
CA GLY A 163 2.83 -14.47 -7.98
C GLY A 163 2.65 -13.91 -6.57
N ARG A 164 1.71 -12.97 -6.35
CA ARG A 164 1.50 -12.35 -5.04
C ARG A 164 0.63 -13.25 -4.16
N HIS A 165 1.10 -13.44 -2.93
CA HIS A 165 0.42 -14.27 -1.94
C HIS A 165 0.35 -13.53 -0.59
N GLY A 166 -0.66 -13.89 0.22
CA GLY A 166 -0.63 -13.57 1.64
C GLY A 166 0.19 -14.61 2.39
N ASP A 167 0.86 -14.21 3.46
CA ASP A 167 1.45 -15.19 4.38
C ASP A 167 0.35 -15.93 5.18
N SER A 168 0.73 -17.05 5.79
CA SER A 168 -0.12 -17.82 6.68
C SER A 168 -0.62 -16.98 7.86
N GLY A 169 -1.90 -17.11 8.20
CA GLY A 169 -2.50 -16.33 9.29
C GLY A 169 -3.97 -16.07 9.07
N THR A 170 -4.55 -15.22 9.93
CA THR A 170 -5.92 -14.72 9.79
C THR A 170 -5.86 -13.24 9.47
N SER A 171 -6.59 -12.81 8.43
CA SER A 171 -6.70 -11.38 8.13
C SER A 171 -7.53 -10.69 9.22
N SER A 172 -7.13 -9.48 9.55
CA SER A 172 -7.78 -8.59 10.52
C SER A 172 -9.02 -7.89 9.96
N TYR A 173 -9.32 -8.11 8.68
CA TYR A 173 -10.55 -7.67 8.04
C TYR A 173 -11.09 -8.78 7.13
N SER A 174 -12.38 -8.74 6.88
CA SER A 174 -13.05 -9.54 5.85
C SER A 174 -13.88 -8.64 4.97
N ASP A 175 -14.20 -9.10 3.76
CA ASP A 175 -15.19 -8.41 2.95
C ASP A 175 -16.56 -8.47 3.67
N ASN A 176 -17.33 -7.39 3.58
CA ASN A 176 -18.65 -7.29 4.20
C ASN A 176 -19.72 -7.66 3.16
N ASP A 177 -19.59 -8.80 2.51
CA ASP A 177 -20.52 -9.26 1.44
C ASP A 177 -21.28 -10.51 1.90
N ASP A 178 -22.60 -10.48 1.74
CA ASP A 178 -23.51 -11.58 2.10
C ASP A 178 -23.51 -12.66 1.01
N ASP A 179 -22.38 -13.37 0.89
CA ASP A 179 -22.17 -14.52 0.00
C ASP A 179 -22.60 -14.26 -1.47
N GLY A 180 -22.32 -13.05 -1.98
CA GLY A 180 -22.65 -12.64 -3.33
C GLY A 180 -24.13 -12.34 -3.59
N SER A 181 -24.95 -12.16 -2.54
CA SER A 181 -26.35 -11.74 -2.67
C SER A 181 -26.52 -10.30 -3.17
N GLY A 182 -25.42 -9.54 -3.25
CA GLY A 182 -25.41 -8.13 -3.64
C GLY A 182 -25.80 -7.19 -2.49
N ASN A 183 -25.75 -7.68 -1.25
CA ASN A 183 -26.07 -6.92 -0.05
C ASN A 183 -24.93 -7.05 0.97
N PRO A 184 -24.77 -6.06 1.87
CA PRO A 184 -23.82 -6.19 2.96
C PRO A 184 -24.27 -7.22 3.99
N THR A 185 -23.33 -7.88 4.67
CA THR A 185 -23.63 -8.74 5.83
C THR A 185 -23.97 -7.89 7.07
N PHE A 186 -23.31 -6.75 7.21
CA PHE A 186 -23.46 -5.81 8.32
C PHE A 186 -23.68 -4.39 7.83
N MET A 187 -24.43 -3.61 8.59
CA MET A 187 -24.72 -2.20 8.29
C MET A 187 -24.62 -1.32 9.53
N ALA A 188 -24.59 0.00 9.33
CA ALA A 188 -24.67 0.96 10.44
C ALA A 188 -26.03 0.88 11.15
N THR A 189 -26.05 1.15 12.45
CA THR A 189 -27.22 0.87 13.30
C THR A 189 -28.43 1.76 12.97
N ASN A 190 -28.19 3.01 12.56
CA ASN A 190 -29.23 4.04 12.52
C ASN A 190 -29.62 4.51 11.12
N ASP A 191 -28.79 4.23 10.10
CA ASP A 191 -29.02 4.72 8.74
C ASP A 191 -28.18 3.90 7.75
N PRO A 192 -28.79 3.10 6.84
CA PRO A 192 -28.05 2.44 5.76
C PRO A 192 -27.33 3.41 4.82
N GLY A 193 -27.79 4.66 4.73
CA GLY A 193 -27.18 5.75 3.96
C GLY A 193 -26.20 6.58 4.78
N ALA A 194 -25.97 6.26 6.07
CA ALA A 194 -24.90 6.89 6.81
C ALA A 194 -23.58 6.52 6.15
N ASN A 195 -22.77 7.53 5.84
CA ASN A 195 -21.42 7.40 5.32
C ASN A 195 -20.46 6.90 6.41
N VAL A 196 -20.80 5.77 7.04
CA VAL A 196 -19.92 5.06 7.94
C VAL A 196 -18.77 4.51 7.12
N THR A 197 -17.56 4.97 7.45
CA THR A 197 -16.35 4.55 6.76
C THR A 197 -15.98 3.13 7.18
N PHE A 198 -16.24 2.79 8.45
CA PHE A 198 -15.84 1.53 9.03
C PHE A 198 -16.91 0.91 9.92
N LEU A 199 -17.17 -0.37 9.71
CA LEU A 199 -17.95 -1.19 10.62
C LEU A 199 -17.02 -2.14 11.36
N VAL A 200 -17.13 -2.14 12.68
CA VAL A 200 -16.43 -3.11 13.53
C VAL A 200 -17.41 -4.14 14.06
N ASN A 201 -16.93 -5.35 14.30
CA ASN A 201 -17.75 -6.49 14.72
C ASN A 201 -18.23 -6.37 16.18
N ASP A 202 -17.48 -5.67 17.04
CA ASP A 202 -17.79 -5.52 18.46
C ASP A 202 -17.11 -4.29 19.09
N ALA A 203 -17.45 -4.01 20.35
CA ALA A 203 -16.92 -2.88 21.10
C ALA A 203 -15.42 -3.00 21.44
N ALA A 204 -14.87 -4.22 21.51
CA ALA A 204 -13.45 -4.42 21.75
C ALA A 204 -12.65 -4.04 20.50
N ALA A 205 -13.11 -4.47 19.32
CA ALA A 205 -12.58 -4.02 18.05
C ALA A 205 -12.72 -2.50 17.89
N GLN A 206 -13.86 -1.91 18.27
CA GLN A 206 -14.02 -0.43 18.26
C GLN A 206 -13.00 0.30 19.14
N THR A 207 -12.64 -0.27 20.29
CA THR A 207 -11.65 0.32 21.20
C THR A 207 -10.22 0.20 20.65
N ALA A 208 -9.94 -0.89 19.94
CA ALA A 208 -8.67 -1.13 19.27
C ALA A 208 -8.58 -0.45 17.89
N PHE A 209 -9.72 -0.01 17.35
CA PHE A 209 -9.84 0.68 16.09
C PHE A 209 -9.18 2.05 16.22
N ASP A 210 -8.23 2.31 15.33
CA ASP A 210 -7.31 3.43 15.39
C ASP A 210 -6.36 3.42 16.59
N PRO A 211 -5.46 2.43 16.71
CA PRO A 211 -4.54 2.36 17.85
C PRO A 211 -3.53 3.51 17.91
N PHE A 212 -3.40 4.29 16.83
CA PHE A 212 -2.41 5.36 16.68
C PHE A 212 -3.03 6.76 16.53
N GLY A 213 -4.37 6.88 16.52
CA GLY A 213 -5.05 8.18 16.40
C GLY A 213 -4.94 8.82 15.00
N THR A 214 -4.71 8.01 13.96
CA THR A 214 -4.46 8.47 12.58
C THR A 214 -5.73 8.65 11.77
N ILE A 215 -6.90 8.26 12.28
CA ILE A 215 -8.16 8.45 11.58
C ILE A 215 -8.56 9.92 11.63
N LEU A 216 -8.71 10.54 10.46
CA LEU A 216 -9.16 11.91 10.36
C LEU A 216 -10.57 12.08 10.95
N PRO A 217 -10.92 13.26 11.51
CA PRO A 217 -12.24 13.53 12.11
C PRO A 217 -13.44 13.32 11.18
N ALA A 218 -13.22 13.18 9.87
CA ALA A 218 -14.27 12.96 8.89
C ALA A 218 -14.69 11.48 8.74
N HIS A 219 -13.91 10.54 9.27
CA HIS A 219 -14.28 9.13 9.22
C HIS A 219 -15.15 8.78 10.42
N THR A 220 -16.25 8.09 10.14
CA THR A 220 -17.16 7.60 11.17
C THR A 220 -17.02 6.10 11.30
N VAL A 221 -17.06 5.64 12.55
CA VAL A 221 -16.91 4.24 12.93
C VAL A 221 -18.13 3.85 13.74
N ASP A 222 -18.75 2.75 13.38
CA ASP A 222 -19.90 2.20 14.11
C ASP A 222 -19.70 0.71 14.36
N ILE A 223 -20.40 0.19 15.38
CA ILE A 223 -20.54 -1.25 15.54
C ILE A 223 -21.56 -1.72 14.51
N GLY A 224 -21.17 -2.67 13.66
CA GLY A 224 -22.04 -3.24 12.66
C GLY A 224 -23.18 -4.02 13.30
N VAL A 225 -24.40 -3.82 12.79
CA VAL A 225 -25.55 -4.70 13.07
C VAL A 225 -25.81 -5.58 11.86
N ALA A 226 -26.37 -6.77 12.08
CA ALA A 226 -26.72 -7.68 11.00
C ALA A 226 -27.68 -6.99 10.01
N PHE A 227 -27.43 -7.16 8.72
CA PHE A 227 -28.30 -6.64 7.68
C PHE A 227 -29.70 -7.26 7.78
N ASP A 228 -30.73 -6.41 7.88
CA ASP A 228 -32.13 -6.83 7.99
C ASP A 228 -32.87 -6.54 6.67
N LEU A 229 -33.15 -7.60 5.91
CA LEU A 229 -33.95 -7.53 4.67
C LEU A 229 -35.38 -7.01 4.88
N GLY A 230 -35.88 -7.03 6.13
CA GLY A 230 -37.20 -6.53 6.50
C GLY A 230 -37.22 -5.05 6.91
N ALA A 231 -36.07 -4.41 7.06
CA ALA A 231 -35.99 -3.00 7.40
C ALA A 231 -36.43 -2.13 6.20
N THR A 232 -37.24 -1.11 6.50
CA THR A 232 -37.66 -0.12 5.50
C THR A 232 -36.68 1.05 5.53
N PHE A 233 -35.96 1.24 4.43
CA PHE A 233 -34.95 2.27 4.24
C PHE A 233 -35.46 3.41 3.37
#